data_AF-A0A0E3X1J3-F1
#
_entry.id   AF-A0A0E3X1J3-F1
#
_cell.length_a   1.000
_cell.length_b   1.000
_cell.length_c   1.000
_cell.angle_alpha   90.00
_cell.angle_beta   90.00
_cell.angle_gamma   90.00
#
_symmetry.space_group_name_H-M   'P 1'
#
loop_
_entity.id
_entity.type
_entity.pdbx_description
1 polymer ?
#
loop_
_entity_poly.entity_id
_entity_poly.type
_entity_poly.pdbx_seq_one_letter_code
_entity_poly.pdbx_strand_id
1 'polypeptide(L)' 'MVELKTKKNEASVEDFLNTVENEKKRSDSFMIMNLMQEVTGEVPAMWGDSIVGFGSYKYRYASGRTG' A
#
# COMPACT_ATOMS: atom_id res chain seq x y z
N MET A 1 21.55 12.90 -1.35
CA MET A 1 20.11 13.01 -1.70
C MET A 1 19.34 12.15 -0.71
N VAL A 2 18.26 12.67 -0.13
CA VAL A 2 17.35 11.86 0.70
C VAL A 2 16.28 11.32 -0.22
N GLU A 3 16.33 10.03 -0.50
CA GLU A 3 15.35 9.35 -1.33
C GLU A 3 14.22 8.82 -0.44
N LEU A 4 12.97 8.93 -0.93
CA LEU A 4 11.82 8.34 -0.25
C LEU A 4 11.98 6.82 -0.23
N LYS A 5 12.04 6.24 0.98
CA LYS A 5 12.21 4.80 1.18
C LYS A 5 10.99 3.99 0.77
N THR A 6 9.82 4.60 0.84
CA THR A 6 8.54 3.99 0.48
C THR A 6 8.02 4.65 -0.79
N LYS A 7 7.90 3.87 -1.86
CA LYS A 7 7.39 4.33 -3.15
C LYS A 7 6.43 3.28 -3.68
N LYS A 8 5.32 3.73 -4.27
CA LYS A 8 4.43 2.85 -5.02
C LYS A 8 5.24 2.14 -6.11
N ASN A 9 5.08 0.83 -6.22
CA ASN A 9 5.70 0.01 -7.25
C ASN A 9 4.64 -0.87 -7.95
N GLU A 10 5.10 -1.69 -8.89
CA GLU A 10 4.25 -2.56 -9.71
C GLU A 10 4.10 -3.97 -9.12
N ALA A 11 4.57 -4.20 -7.89
CA ALA A 11 4.41 -5.50 -7.25
C ALA A 11 2.94 -5.77 -6.91
N SER A 12 2.54 -7.04 -7.04
CA SER A 12 1.19 -7.50 -6.73
C SER A 12 0.97 -7.60 -5.23
N VAL A 13 -0.11 -6.97 -4.75
CA VAL A 13 -0.55 -7.06 -3.35
C VAL A 13 -1.02 -8.47 -3.04
N GLU A 14 -1.74 -9.12 -3.95
CA GLU A 14 -2.24 -10.48 -3.74
C GLU A 14 -1.11 -11.48 -3.64
N ASP A 15 -0.08 -11.37 -4.50
CA ASP A 15 1.10 -12.23 -4.43
C ASP A 15 1.84 -12.04 -3.11
N PHE A 16 2.00 -10.78 -2.67
CA PHE A 16 2.58 -10.48 -1.37
C PHE A 16 1.79 -11.12 -0.22
N LEU A 17 0.45 -10.98 -0.20
CA LEU A 17 -0.39 -11.61 0.83
C LEU A 17 -0.31 -13.14 0.78
N ASN A 18 -0.15 -13.73 -0.40
CA ASN A 18 0.02 -15.18 -0.56
C ASN A 18 1.34 -15.71 0.03
N THR A 19 2.36 -14.85 0.19
CA THR A 19 3.62 -15.23 0.88
C THR A 19 3.48 -15.40 2.39
N VAL A 20 2.34 -14.98 2.98
CA VAL A 20 2.11 -15.11 4.42
C VAL A 20 1.84 -16.57 4.78
N GLU A 21 2.79 -17.19 5.48
CA GLU A 21 2.72 -18.62 5.87
C GLU A 21 1.54 -18.93 6.81
N ASN A 22 1.23 -18.01 7.73
CA ASN A 22 0.13 -18.20 8.66
C ASN A 22 -1.23 -18.00 7.96
N GLU A 23 -1.98 -19.10 7.80
CA GLU A 23 -3.24 -19.10 7.05
C GLU A 23 -4.28 -18.11 7.59
N LYS A 24 -4.42 -18.02 8.92
CA LYS A 24 -5.36 -17.09 9.56
C LYS A 24 -4.96 -15.65 9.24
N LYS A 25 -3.69 -15.30 9.44
CA LYS A 25 -3.17 -13.97 9.13
C LYS A 25 -3.34 -13.61 7.65
N ARG A 26 -3.11 -14.57 6.75
CA ARG A 26 -3.34 -14.39 5.31
C ARG A 26 -4.80 -14.08 5.01
N SER A 27 -5.72 -14.90 5.52
CA SER A 27 -7.17 -14.70 5.35
C SER A 27 -7.63 -13.35 5.90
N ASP A 28 -7.20 -13.00 7.12
CA ASP A 28 -7.54 -11.72 7.76
C ASP A 28 -6.99 -10.54 6.93
N SER A 29 -5.80 -10.68 6.34
CA SER A 29 -5.20 -9.64 5.50
C SER A 29 -5.99 -9.42 4.21
N PHE A 30 -6.47 -10.48 3.56
CA PHE A 30 -7.36 -10.36 2.40
C PHE A 30 -8.69 -9.70 2.77
N MET A 31 -9.26 -10.03 3.94
CA MET A 31 -10.49 -9.39 4.42
C MET A 31 -10.29 -7.89 4.63
N ILE A 32 -9.18 -7.49 5.28
CA ILE A 32 -8.85 -6.08 5.48
C ILE A 32 -8.59 -5.37 4.15
N MET A 33 -7.89 -6.01 3.21
CA MET A 33 -7.64 -5.46 1.87
C MET A 33 -8.95 -5.11 1.16
N ASN A 34 -9.90 -6.04 1.14
CA ASN A 34 -11.20 -5.85 0.51
C ASN A 34 -12.02 -4.76 1.22
N LEU A 35 -12.04 -4.76 2.56
CA LEU A 35 -12.72 -3.73 3.35
C LEU A 35 -12.17 -2.33 3.05
N MET A 36 -10.84 -2.18 3.00
CA MET A 36 -10.20 -0.90 2.71
C MET A 36 -10.49 -0.46 1.27
N GLN A 37 -10.51 -1.37 0.31
CA GLN A 37 -10.89 -1.07 -1.07
C GLN A 37 -12.35 -0.61 -1.17
N GLU A 38 -13.28 -1.25 -0.46
CA GLU A 38 -14.70 -0.86 -0.45
C GLU A 38 -14.90 0.51 0.20
N VAL A 39 -14.27 0.76 1.35
CA VAL A 39 -14.42 2.01 2.10
C VAL A 39 -13.77 3.20 1.38
N THR A 40 -12.61 2.98 0.75
CA THR A 40 -11.86 4.06 0.09
C THR A 40 -12.22 4.23 -1.39
N GLY A 41 -12.71 3.18 -2.05
CA GLY A 41 -12.86 3.13 -3.51
C GLY A 41 -11.53 3.03 -4.27
N GLU A 42 -10.41 2.88 -3.57
CA GLU A 42 -9.07 2.89 -4.14
C GLU A 42 -8.51 1.48 -4.31
N VAL A 43 -7.79 1.25 -5.41
CA VAL A 43 -7.14 -0.04 -5.68
C VAL A 43 -5.90 -0.19 -4.78
N PRO A 44 -5.73 -1.32 -4.07
CA PRO A 44 -4.55 -1.56 -3.25
C PRO A 44 -3.29 -1.60 -4.13
N ALA A 45 -2.18 -1.09 -3.60
CA ALA A 45 -0.89 -1.15 -4.26
C ALA A 45 0.25 -1.38 -3.27
N MET A 46 1.33 -2.00 -3.75
CA MET A 46 2.55 -2.16 -2.96
C MET A 46 3.35 -0.86 -2.89
N TRP A 47 3.87 -0.57 -1.70
CA TRP A 47 4.73 0.56 -1.40
C TRP A 47 6.03 0.06 -0.77
N GLY A 48 7.12 0.11 -1.52
CA GLY A 48 8.34 -0.60 -1.14
C GLY A 48 8.08 -2.12 -1.04
N ASP A 49 8.76 -2.78 -0.11
CA ASP A 49 8.81 -4.25 -0.08
C ASP A 49 7.77 -4.89 0.86
N SER A 50 7.07 -4.09 1.68
CA SER A 50 6.27 -4.64 2.80
C SER A 50 5.04 -3.84 3.19
N ILE A 51 4.65 -2.83 2.42
CA ILE A 51 3.50 -1.98 2.74
C ILE A 51 2.46 -2.10 1.64
N VAL A 52 1.21 -2.36 2.03
CA VAL A 52 0.03 -2.24 1.17
C VAL A 52 -0.62 -0.89 1.44
N GLY A 53 -0.73 -0.04 0.42
CA GLY A 53 -1.30 1.30 0.51
C GLY A 53 -2.53 1.46 -0.38
N PHE A 54 -3.37 2.43 -0.03
CA PHE A 54 -4.62 2.76 -0.72
C PHE A 54 -4.63 4.25 -1.05
N GLY A 55 -4.86 4.58 -2.32
CA GLY A 55 -4.82 5.94 -2.84
C GLY A 55 -3.43 6.58 -2.79
N SER A 56 -3.37 7.86 -3.18
CA SER A 56 -2.18 8.69 -3.02
C SER A 56 -2.58 10.16 -2.95
N TYR A 57 -1.93 10.93 -2.09
CA TYR A 57 -2.16 12.36 -1.98
C TYR A 57 -0.87 13.11 -2.25
N LYS A 58 -0.90 14.02 -3.22
CA LYS A 58 0.21 14.94 -3.48
C LYS A 58 0.01 16.21 -2.68
N TYR A 59 0.98 16.57 -1.87
CA TYR A 59 0.93 17.79 -1.07
C TYR A 59 2.04 18.77 -1.47
N ARG A 60 1.77 20.05 -1.20
CA ARG A 60 2.73 21.13 -1.45
C ARG A 60 2.86 21.97 -0.18
N TYR A 61 4.08 22.11 0.31
CA TYR A 61 4.38 23.02 1.41
C TYR A 61 4.45 24.46 0.92
N ALA A 62 4.22 25.41 1.84
CA ALA A 62 4.43 26.84 1.59
C ALA A 62 5.88 27.17 1.16
N SER A 63 6.85 26.34 1.56
CA SER A 63 8.26 26.43 1.15
C SER A 63 8.54 25.95 -0.29
N GLY A 64 7.52 25.52 -1.04
CA GLY A 64 7.64 25.04 -2.43
C GLY A 64 8.02 23.56 -2.57
N ARG A 65 8.33 22.86 -1.47
CA ARG A 65 8.59 21.41 -1.48
C ARG A 65 7.28 20.65 -1.73
N THR A 66 7.34 19.61 -2.56
CA THR A 66 6.21 18.72 -2.87
C THR A 66 6.51 17.29 -2.45
N GLY A 67 5.46 16.50 -2.21
CA GLY A 67 5.50 15.09 -1.85
C GLY A 67 4.28 14.37 -2.40
#